data_AF-R9B2Z8-F1
#
_entry.id   AF-R9B2Z8-F1
#
_cell.length_a   1.000
_cell.length_b   1.000
_cell.length_c   1.000
_cell.angle_alpha   90.00
_cell.angle_beta   90.00
_cell.angle_gamma   90.00
#
_symmetry.space_group_name_H-M   'P 1'
#
loop_
_entity.id
_entity.type
_entity.pdbx_description
1 polymer ?
#
loop_
_entity_poly.entity_id
_entity_poly.type
_entity_poly.pdbx_seq_one_letter_code
_entity_poly.pdbx_strand_id
1 'polypeptide(L)'
;MAELPTADQFIDPSTTEAQFKNALKLLVENVASVDLVNQRAERSSYLLSGFIIKQRVVASEAVEIAFTDLTIAKGAGNGGARVAGGTYTLAAGQAIYVDLDSAPVNNRLIPQLTVTSGDMGYLSLAEGKDAFLKGRKILLFINDLYGYGGLLFGHYRHTARPVGDIWLKNGTNRVYFDASTRTLSWSGTFFLPNRGLNRRYRLEAGSVTFSGGGLQTAYIDLNLADAGGNIPKEAVKVGIYTGGATTESFENLANQLPFYIYNTSLDGEHYPVGGFPKPTIVNLDIPYNNLDDNDVVVFVGASAIDIYMKGSKRLSTKYTDWRIARQTAPFDPNNQLGNVDVWRIQGVYEVDKPQSSFGFTRTREIVTAGEMECAILEDGKGDFMGGWHGDEILTSFMFMVDGKPIDPSVSKSFVCKKFELIQVSDMFRMNTQIKVADHTKHLIFENRKLRLKQYVKWVMSLIIKTAYLTMLPIKRKQNDTSGEQITDKAIREPLYAIENIGEADFERTLTMGSLPACQIWGPTGIDASVEFLKHPNNPTACFYIANPTNYNKFYYSVAGNFIGTERHTTAIGEVWETDSIISVNSSL
;
A
#
# COMPACT_ATOMS: atom_id res chain seq x y z
N MET A 1 -13.83 9.25 -16.16
CA MET A 1 -12.57 9.53 -16.87
C MET A 1 -12.55 8.70 -18.15
N ALA A 2 -12.00 9.21 -19.25
CA ALA A 2 -11.78 8.36 -20.43
C ALA A 2 -10.70 7.31 -20.09
N GLU A 3 -10.84 6.09 -20.61
CA GLU A 3 -9.84 5.04 -20.41
C GLU A 3 -8.45 5.51 -20.83
N LEU A 4 -7.46 5.22 -19.98
CA LEU A 4 -6.06 5.48 -20.32
C LEU A 4 -5.67 4.61 -21.52
N PRO A 5 -4.92 5.17 -22.49
CA PRO A 5 -4.50 4.38 -23.63
C PRO A 5 -3.54 3.26 -23.20
N THR A 6 -3.65 2.11 -23.85
CA THR A 6 -2.80 0.94 -23.56
C THR A 6 -1.42 1.11 -24.19
N ALA A 7 -0.42 0.37 -23.69
CA ALA A 7 0.92 0.36 -24.30
C ALA A 7 0.86 -0.05 -25.78
N ASP A 8 0.00 -1.02 -26.13
CA ASP A 8 -0.19 -1.52 -27.49
C ASP A 8 -0.63 -0.41 -28.46
N GLN A 9 -1.44 0.55 -28.00
CA GLN A 9 -1.83 1.72 -28.80
C GLN A 9 -0.68 2.70 -29.08
N PHE A 10 0.51 2.50 -28.50
CA PHE A 10 1.72 3.27 -28.79
C PHE A 10 2.80 2.45 -29.51
N ILE A 11 2.82 1.12 -29.33
CA ILE A 11 3.92 0.27 -29.78
C ILE A 11 3.53 -0.79 -30.83
N ASP A 12 2.23 -1.04 -31.03
CA ASP A 12 1.78 -1.97 -32.06
C ASP A 12 2.06 -1.36 -33.44
N PRO A 13 2.86 -2.03 -34.31
CA PRO A 13 3.20 -1.54 -35.65
C PRO A 13 1.98 -1.41 -36.58
N SER A 14 0.83 -1.97 -36.22
CA SER A 14 -0.45 -1.78 -36.92
C SER A 14 -1.24 -0.54 -36.47
N THR A 15 -0.78 0.17 -35.44
CA THR A 15 -1.40 1.42 -34.97
C THR A 15 -1.26 2.51 -36.02
N THR A 16 -2.38 3.05 -36.46
CA THR A 16 -2.40 4.19 -37.38
C THR A 16 -1.98 5.48 -36.67
N GLU A 17 -1.46 6.44 -37.43
CA GLU A 17 -1.07 7.77 -36.90
C GLU A 17 -2.22 8.47 -36.15
N ALA A 18 -3.47 8.29 -36.61
CA ALA A 18 -4.65 8.85 -35.97
C ALA A 18 -4.93 8.20 -34.60
N GLN A 19 -4.77 6.87 -34.49
CA GLN A 19 -4.92 6.16 -33.23
C GLN A 19 -3.83 6.55 -32.24
N PHE A 20 -2.57 6.66 -32.70
CA PHE A 20 -1.45 7.12 -31.89
C PHE A 20 -1.67 8.54 -31.35
N LYS A 21 -2.13 9.47 -32.21
CA LYS A 21 -2.42 10.86 -31.80
C LYS A 21 -3.56 10.94 -30.79
N ASN A 22 -4.61 10.13 -30.94
CA ASN A 22 -5.72 10.09 -29.98
C ASN A 22 -5.27 9.48 -28.63
N ALA A 23 -4.48 8.41 -28.65
CA ALA A 23 -3.89 7.82 -27.45
C ALA A 23 -2.98 8.82 -26.73
N LEU A 24 -2.08 9.48 -27.46
CA LEU A 24 -1.20 10.50 -26.88
C LEU A 24 -1.97 11.67 -26.27
N LYS A 25 -3.02 12.14 -26.94
CA LYS A 25 -3.91 13.19 -26.42
C LYS A 25 -4.55 12.78 -25.09
N LEU A 26 -5.14 11.58 -25.03
CA LEU A 26 -5.75 11.03 -23.81
C LEU A 26 -4.75 10.86 -22.66
N LEU A 27 -3.52 10.44 -22.97
CA LEU A 27 -2.45 10.34 -21.97
C LEU A 27 -2.05 11.72 -21.43
N VAL A 28 -1.86 12.70 -22.31
CA VAL A 28 -1.51 14.08 -21.92
C VAL A 28 -2.62 14.74 -21.11
N GLU A 29 -3.88 14.52 -21.47
CA GLU A 29 -5.04 15.02 -20.74
C GLU A 29 -5.18 14.39 -19.34
N ASN A 30 -4.84 13.11 -19.18
CA ASN A 30 -4.85 12.43 -17.87
C ASN A 30 -3.63 12.73 -17.00
N VAL A 31 -2.44 12.91 -17.57
CA VAL A 31 -1.26 13.37 -16.79
C VAL A 31 -1.50 14.78 -16.24
N ALA A 32 -2.23 15.63 -16.98
CA ALA A 32 -2.66 16.94 -16.51
C ALA A 32 -3.66 16.87 -15.33
N SER A 33 -4.36 15.76 -15.12
CA SER A 33 -5.33 15.59 -14.01
C SER A 33 -4.69 15.13 -12.69
N VAL A 34 -3.58 14.39 -12.73
CA VAL A 34 -2.76 14.07 -11.55
C VAL A 34 -2.05 15.33 -11.01
N ASP A 35 -1.69 16.23 -11.93
CA ASP A 35 -1.10 17.53 -11.57
C ASP A 35 -2.12 18.40 -10.79
N LEU A 36 -3.42 18.32 -11.09
CA LEU A 36 -4.51 19.02 -10.36
C LEU A 36 -4.59 18.71 -8.86
N VAL A 37 -4.22 17.50 -8.42
CA VAL A 37 -4.23 17.09 -7.00
C VAL A 37 -3.01 17.63 -6.24
N ASN A 38 -1.84 17.68 -6.88
CA ASN A 38 -0.65 18.34 -6.31
C ASN A 38 -0.76 19.87 -6.37
N GLN A 39 -1.38 20.42 -7.42
CA GLN A 39 -1.67 21.84 -7.62
C GLN A 39 -2.69 22.41 -6.60
N ARG A 40 -3.58 21.59 -6.02
CA ARG A 40 -4.47 22.01 -4.93
C ARG A 40 -3.73 22.19 -3.59
N ALA A 41 -2.60 21.52 -3.38
CA ALA A 41 -1.82 21.63 -2.15
C ALA A 41 -1.05 22.98 -2.06
N GLU A 42 -0.60 23.54 -3.20
CA GLU A 42 0.15 24.82 -3.24
C GLU A 42 -0.71 26.05 -2.89
N ARG A 43 -2.03 25.98 -3.10
CA ARG A 43 -3.01 27.03 -2.74
C ARG A 43 -3.02 27.36 -1.25
N SER A 44 -2.52 26.46 -0.42
CA SER A 44 -2.53 26.55 1.05
C SER A 44 -1.42 27.44 1.62
N SER A 45 -0.61 28.09 0.77
CA SER A 45 0.58 28.83 1.24
C SER A 45 0.35 30.30 1.55
N TYR A 46 -0.77 30.90 1.11
CA TYR A 46 -1.08 32.33 1.30
C TYR A 46 -2.30 32.56 2.22
N LEU A 47 -2.14 33.42 3.23
CA LEU A 47 -3.14 33.92 4.16
C LEU A 47 -3.80 35.15 3.56
N LEU A 48 -5.12 35.28 3.59
CA LEU A 48 -5.84 36.53 3.26
C LEU A 48 -6.58 37.03 4.50
N SER A 49 -6.38 38.30 4.89
CA SER A 49 -7.13 38.92 5.98
C SER A 49 -7.78 40.23 5.54
N GLY A 50 -9.07 40.44 5.83
CA GLY A 50 -9.83 41.66 5.51
C GLY A 50 -11.33 41.49 5.80
N PHE A 51 -12.17 42.38 5.26
CA PHE A 51 -13.63 42.33 5.39
C PHE A 51 -14.30 42.41 4.04
N ILE A 52 -15.27 41.54 3.79
CA ILE A 52 -16.26 41.75 2.74
C ILE A 52 -17.31 42.72 3.30
N ILE A 53 -17.41 43.88 2.67
CA ILE A 53 -18.40 44.90 2.95
C ILE A 53 -19.72 44.50 2.30
N LYS A 54 -19.66 43.91 1.10
CA LYS A 54 -20.82 43.64 0.27
C LYS A 54 -20.54 42.52 -0.70
N GLN A 55 -21.53 41.69 -0.95
CA GLN A 55 -21.56 40.77 -2.08
C GLN A 55 -23.02 40.69 -2.50
N ARG A 56 -23.38 40.84 -3.78
CA ARG A 56 -24.76 40.70 -4.30
C ARG A 56 -24.79 40.51 -5.81
N VAL A 57 -25.83 39.86 -6.31
CA VAL A 57 -26.14 39.83 -7.74
C VAL A 57 -26.76 41.19 -8.12
N VAL A 58 -26.27 41.83 -9.19
CA VAL A 58 -26.71 43.19 -9.60
C VAL A 58 -27.48 43.24 -10.92
N ALA A 59 -27.11 42.49 -11.97
CA ALA A 59 -27.85 42.35 -13.23
C ALA A 59 -27.23 41.28 -14.14
N SER A 60 -28.04 40.54 -14.92
CA SER A 60 -27.57 39.56 -15.92
C SER A 60 -26.47 38.61 -15.39
N GLU A 61 -26.71 38.01 -14.22
CA GLU A 61 -25.77 37.11 -13.51
C GLU A 61 -24.47 37.78 -13.03
N ALA A 62 -24.31 39.10 -13.21
CA ALA A 62 -23.18 39.84 -12.67
C ALA A 62 -23.26 39.98 -11.15
N VAL A 63 -22.11 39.84 -10.49
CA VAL A 63 -21.94 39.96 -9.04
C VAL A 63 -21.13 41.20 -8.70
N GLU A 64 -21.66 42.02 -7.81
CA GLU A 64 -20.94 43.09 -7.14
C GLU A 64 -20.35 42.55 -5.84
N ILE A 65 -19.04 42.70 -5.64
CA ILE A 65 -18.33 42.42 -4.40
C ILE A 65 -17.58 43.67 -3.94
N ALA A 66 -17.66 44.00 -2.66
CA ALA A 66 -16.93 45.09 -2.04
C ALA A 66 -16.20 44.59 -0.80
N PHE A 67 -14.94 44.99 -0.62
CA PHE A 67 -14.13 44.60 0.53
C PHE A 67 -13.18 45.71 0.99
N THR A 68 -12.77 45.67 2.25
CA THR A 68 -11.75 46.57 2.82
C THR A 68 -10.37 46.24 2.29
N ASP A 69 -9.34 47.04 2.64
CA ASP A 69 -7.95 46.62 2.45
C ASP A 69 -7.73 45.20 2.97
N LEU A 70 -7.10 44.37 2.14
CA LEU A 70 -6.73 43.01 2.47
C LEU A 70 -5.23 42.94 2.79
N THR A 71 -4.81 41.88 3.46
CA THR A 71 -3.39 41.53 3.63
C THR A 71 -3.18 40.09 3.19
N ILE A 72 -2.20 39.88 2.33
CA ILE A 72 -1.78 38.58 1.84
C ILE A 72 -0.43 38.21 2.44
N ALA A 73 -0.35 37.19 3.29
CA ALA A 73 0.90 36.72 3.89
C ALA A 73 1.23 35.30 3.43
N LYS A 74 2.51 34.92 3.32
CA LYS A 74 2.88 33.52 3.07
C LYS A 74 3.23 32.85 4.41
N GLY A 75 2.41 31.91 4.89
CA GLY A 75 2.59 31.29 6.22
C GLY A 75 2.52 32.28 7.40
N ALA A 76 3.14 31.95 8.54
CA ALA A 76 3.02 32.69 9.82
C ALA A 76 3.87 33.99 9.93
N GLY A 77 4.30 34.58 8.81
CA GLY A 77 5.14 35.77 8.82
C GLY A 77 4.35 37.07 9.04
N ASN A 78 4.94 38.03 9.77
CA ASN A 78 4.41 39.40 9.92
C ASN A 78 4.57 40.27 8.64
N GLY A 79 5.14 39.72 7.57
CA GLY A 79 5.34 40.39 6.28
C GLY A 79 4.35 39.88 5.24
N GLY A 80 3.28 40.64 5.01
CA GLY A 80 2.30 40.36 3.96
C GLY A 80 2.12 41.53 3.01
N ALA A 81 1.85 41.25 1.73
CA ALA A 81 1.48 42.25 0.75
C ALA A 81 0.10 42.84 1.13
N ARG A 82 -0.01 44.17 1.18
CA ARG A 82 -1.32 44.82 1.33
C ARG A 82 -2.01 44.84 -0.02
N VAL A 83 -3.31 44.63 -0.03
CA VAL A 83 -4.16 44.71 -1.23
C VAL A 83 -5.18 45.80 -1.00
N ALA A 84 -5.36 46.69 -1.97
CA ALA A 84 -6.33 47.77 -1.87
C ALA A 84 -7.75 47.21 -1.84
N GLY A 85 -8.55 47.70 -0.87
CA GLY A 85 -9.99 47.47 -0.87
C GLY A 85 -10.67 48.22 -2.01
N GLY A 86 -11.86 47.77 -2.38
CA GLY A 86 -12.63 48.37 -3.46
C GLY A 86 -13.98 47.70 -3.67
N THR A 87 -14.73 48.22 -4.64
CA THR A 87 -15.99 47.64 -5.13
C THR A 87 -15.77 47.21 -6.57
N TYR A 88 -16.11 45.96 -6.85
CA TYR A 88 -15.87 45.32 -8.13
C TYR A 88 -17.16 44.66 -8.61
N THR A 89 -17.49 44.85 -9.88
CA THR A 89 -18.60 44.18 -10.55
C THR A 89 -18.04 43.20 -11.56
N LEU A 90 -18.37 41.92 -11.39
CA LEU A 90 -17.91 40.81 -12.21
C LEU A 90 -19.08 40.25 -13.01
N ALA A 91 -19.02 40.32 -14.33
CA ALA A 91 -19.93 39.58 -15.19
C ALA A 91 -19.74 38.06 -15.03
N ALA A 92 -20.68 37.27 -15.54
CA ALA A 92 -20.50 35.82 -15.61
C ALA A 92 -19.26 35.47 -16.45
N GLY A 93 -18.44 34.54 -15.95
CA GLY A 93 -17.15 34.17 -16.52
C GLY A 93 -15.99 35.11 -16.16
N GLN A 94 -16.12 35.96 -15.13
CA GLN A 94 -15.05 36.85 -14.67
C GLN A 94 -14.56 36.53 -13.25
N ALA A 95 -13.30 36.86 -13.00
CA ALA A 95 -12.65 36.73 -11.70
C ALA A 95 -11.98 38.04 -11.28
N ILE A 96 -11.84 38.21 -9.97
CA ILE A 96 -10.96 39.20 -9.35
C ILE A 96 -9.80 38.48 -8.68
N TYR A 97 -8.60 38.96 -8.97
CA TYR A 97 -7.36 38.41 -8.46
C TYR A 97 -6.41 39.53 -8.08
N VAL A 98 -5.29 39.18 -7.46
CA VAL A 98 -4.18 40.11 -7.24
C VAL A 98 -2.87 39.45 -7.61
N ASP A 99 -2.07 40.13 -8.41
CA ASP A 99 -0.73 39.67 -8.79
C ASP A 99 0.30 40.15 -7.76
N LEU A 100 0.95 39.22 -7.07
CA LEU A 100 2.00 39.54 -6.10
C LEU A 100 3.31 40.01 -6.76
N ASP A 101 3.42 39.94 -8.08
CA ASP A 101 4.53 40.49 -8.86
C ASP A 101 4.23 41.90 -9.40
N SER A 102 3.00 42.39 -9.25
CA SER A 102 2.65 43.76 -9.63
C SER A 102 3.32 44.80 -8.72
N ALA A 103 3.70 45.94 -9.31
CA ALA A 103 4.21 47.08 -8.56
C ALA A 103 3.09 47.67 -7.66
N PRO A 104 3.29 47.79 -6.34
CA PRO A 104 2.27 48.34 -5.46
C PRO A 104 2.08 49.84 -5.67
N VAL A 105 0.84 50.31 -5.63
CA VAL A 105 0.47 51.74 -5.62
C VAL A 105 0.10 52.12 -4.18
N ASN A 106 0.74 53.16 -3.63
CA ASN A 106 0.56 53.56 -2.22
C ASN A 106 0.75 52.39 -1.23
N ASN A 107 1.80 51.58 -1.48
CA ASN A 107 2.16 50.39 -0.70
C ASN A 107 1.08 49.31 -0.66
N ARG A 108 0.23 49.25 -1.70
CA ARG A 108 -0.83 48.25 -1.85
C ARG A 108 -0.84 47.70 -3.28
N LEU A 109 -1.00 46.39 -3.42
CA LEU A 109 -1.34 45.75 -4.66
C LEU A 109 -2.79 46.10 -5.03
N ILE A 110 -3.05 46.31 -6.32
CA ILE A 110 -4.38 46.66 -6.81
C ILE A 110 -5.02 45.38 -7.37
N PRO A 111 -6.20 44.96 -6.87
CA PRO A 111 -6.93 43.86 -7.48
C PRO A 111 -7.25 44.13 -8.96
N GLN A 112 -7.13 43.09 -9.77
CA GLN A 112 -7.37 43.11 -11.21
C GLN A 112 -8.56 42.22 -11.53
N LEU A 113 -9.31 42.60 -12.58
CA LEU A 113 -10.37 41.80 -13.15
C LEU A 113 -9.86 41.07 -14.39
N THR A 114 -10.32 39.84 -14.57
CA THR A 114 -10.11 39.15 -15.85
C THR A 114 -10.92 39.83 -16.96
N VAL A 115 -10.34 39.87 -18.16
CA VAL A 115 -10.87 40.67 -19.29
C VAL A 115 -11.79 39.88 -20.24
N THR A 116 -11.89 38.56 -20.08
CA THR A 116 -12.65 37.68 -20.99
C THR A 116 -13.78 36.94 -20.28
N SER A 117 -14.93 36.80 -20.95
CA SER A 117 -16.13 36.10 -20.46
C SER A 117 -16.05 34.56 -20.54
N GLY A 118 -14.88 34.02 -20.88
CA GLY A 118 -14.62 32.58 -20.98
C GLY A 118 -13.70 32.05 -19.88
N ASP A 119 -13.37 32.87 -18.87
CA ASP A 119 -12.42 32.47 -17.84
C ASP A 119 -13.13 31.60 -16.79
N MET A 120 -12.78 30.31 -16.77
CA MET A 120 -13.39 29.30 -15.90
C MET A 120 -12.40 28.88 -14.82
N GLY A 121 -12.61 29.33 -13.58
CA GLY A 121 -11.89 28.90 -12.36
C GLY A 121 -10.38 29.20 -12.35
N TYR A 122 -9.67 28.49 -13.23
CA TYR A 122 -8.23 28.32 -13.28
C TYR A 122 -7.64 28.56 -14.69
N LEU A 123 -8.51 28.82 -15.67
CA LEU A 123 -8.17 29.13 -17.05
C LEU A 123 -8.50 30.59 -17.29
N SER A 124 -7.46 31.41 -17.53
CA SER A 124 -7.65 32.71 -18.16
C SER A 124 -6.96 32.69 -19.52
N LEU A 125 -7.71 33.04 -20.57
CA LEU A 125 -7.17 33.14 -21.92
C LEU A 125 -6.13 34.27 -22.03
N ALA A 126 -6.30 35.33 -21.24
CA ALA A 126 -5.41 36.49 -21.21
C ALA A 126 -4.24 36.34 -20.22
N GLU A 127 -4.47 35.73 -19.06
CA GLU A 127 -3.43 35.62 -18.01
C GLU A 127 -2.55 34.37 -18.14
N GLY A 128 -2.91 33.46 -19.05
CA GLY A 128 -2.21 32.20 -19.30
C GLY A 128 -2.88 30.99 -18.62
N LYS A 129 -2.69 29.81 -19.22
CA LYS A 129 -3.05 28.53 -18.59
C LYS A 129 -2.28 28.43 -17.27
N ASP A 130 -2.97 28.20 -16.16
CA ASP A 130 -2.41 28.09 -14.80
C ASP A 130 -2.03 29.43 -14.12
N ALA A 131 -2.47 30.59 -14.62
CA ALA A 131 -2.14 31.90 -14.05
C ALA A 131 -2.39 32.01 -12.52
N PHE A 132 -3.52 31.48 -12.06
CA PHE A 132 -3.93 31.47 -10.65
C PHE A 132 -3.55 30.16 -9.92
N LEU A 133 -2.79 29.29 -10.59
CA LEU A 133 -2.37 27.98 -10.09
C LEU A 133 -0.85 27.94 -9.85
N LYS A 134 -0.05 28.32 -10.85
CA LYS A 134 1.42 28.30 -10.84
C LYS A 134 2.03 29.69 -10.72
N GLY A 135 1.25 30.73 -11.05
CA GLY A 135 1.68 32.11 -10.96
C GLY A 135 1.61 32.65 -9.54
N ARG A 136 2.20 33.83 -9.33
CA ARG A 136 2.07 34.58 -8.07
C ARG A 136 0.78 35.43 -8.05
N LYS A 137 -0.24 35.02 -8.82
CA LYS A 137 -1.57 35.65 -8.88
C LYS A 137 -2.54 34.91 -7.96
N ILE A 138 -3.09 35.62 -6.98
CA ILE A 138 -3.99 35.08 -5.96
C ILE A 138 -5.44 35.37 -6.35
N LEU A 139 -6.24 34.33 -6.58
CA LEU A 139 -7.66 34.43 -6.88
C LEU A 139 -8.46 34.85 -5.64
N LEU A 140 -9.06 36.04 -5.68
CA LEU A 140 -9.83 36.58 -4.55
C LEU A 140 -11.31 36.15 -4.64
N PHE A 141 -11.94 36.30 -5.80
CA PHE A 141 -13.33 35.89 -6.03
C PHE A 141 -13.55 35.54 -7.51
N ILE A 142 -14.43 34.59 -7.80
CA ILE A 142 -14.84 34.25 -9.17
C ILE A 142 -16.36 34.15 -9.29
N ASN A 143 -16.87 34.67 -10.41
CA ASN A 143 -18.23 34.50 -10.91
C ASN A 143 -18.15 33.70 -12.21
N ASP A 144 -18.18 32.37 -12.14
CA ASP A 144 -18.10 31.50 -13.31
C ASP A 144 -19.51 31.07 -13.80
N LEU A 145 -19.57 30.42 -14.96
CA LEU A 145 -20.84 29.95 -15.55
C LEU A 145 -21.52 28.83 -14.74
N TYR A 146 -20.85 28.29 -13.73
CA TYR A 146 -21.30 27.16 -12.91
C TYR A 146 -21.51 27.54 -11.43
N GLY A 147 -21.20 28.79 -11.05
CA GLY A 147 -21.34 29.28 -9.68
C GLY A 147 -20.27 30.30 -9.29
N TYR A 148 -19.99 30.35 -7.99
CA TYR A 148 -19.10 31.33 -7.38
C TYR A 148 -18.00 30.64 -6.59
N GLY A 149 -16.84 31.29 -6.42
CA GLY A 149 -15.70 30.71 -5.72
C GLY A 149 -14.62 31.73 -5.33
N GLY A 150 -13.48 31.23 -4.83
CA GLY A 150 -12.34 32.05 -4.41
C GLY A 150 -12.30 32.33 -2.91
N LEU A 151 -11.22 32.97 -2.45
CA LEU A 151 -10.95 33.25 -1.03
C LEU A 151 -11.99 34.17 -0.35
N LEU A 152 -12.81 34.86 -1.15
CA LEU A 152 -13.88 35.74 -0.68
C LEU A 152 -15.29 35.17 -0.89
N PHE A 153 -15.44 33.94 -1.42
CA PHE A 153 -16.77 33.35 -1.62
C PHE A 153 -17.30 32.67 -0.34
N GLY A 154 -18.52 33.01 0.06
CA GLY A 154 -19.25 32.30 1.14
C GLY A 154 -19.71 33.15 2.33
N HIS A 155 -19.43 34.45 2.39
CA HIS A 155 -19.76 35.28 3.56
C HIS A 155 -21.10 36.05 3.47
N TYR A 156 -22.08 35.53 2.72
CA TYR A 156 -23.30 36.28 2.38
C TYR A 156 -24.29 36.53 3.54
N ARG A 157 -24.08 36.04 4.77
CA ARG A 157 -25.08 36.26 5.84
C ARG A 157 -24.49 36.78 7.15
N HIS A 158 -24.65 38.09 7.31
CA HIS A 158 -24.74 38.88 8.54
C HIS A 158 -23.65 38.69 9.63
N THR A 159 -23.08 39.84 9.98
CA THR A 159 -22.08 40.12 11.03
C THR A 159 -20.63 39.91 10.61
N ALA A 160 -19.86 41.00 10.70
CA ALA A 160 -18.44 41.08 10.40
C ALA A 160 -17.65 40.02 11.19
N ARG A 161 -17.20 38.95 10.52
CA ARG A 161 -16.33 37.93 11.10
C ARG A 161 -15.07 37.76 10.26
N PRO A 162 -13.92 37.42 10.89
CA PRO A 162 -12.62 37.42 10.23
C PRO A 162 -12.50 36.29 9.20
N VAL A 163 -11.91 36.64 8.06
CA VAL A 163 -11.38 35.70 7.06
C VAL A 163 -10.15 35.02 7.66
N GLY A 164 -10.08 33.68 7.60
CA GLY A 164 -8.89 32.96 8.02
C GLY A 164 -9.07 31.45 8.14
N ASP A 165 -9.23 30.77 7.01
CA ASP A 165 -9.18 29.32 6.92
C ASP A 165 -7.72 28.81 7.05
N ILE A 166 -7.04 29.09 8.16
CA ILE A 166 -5.62 28.75 8.33
C ILE A 166 -5.40 28.01 9.64
N TRP A 167 -4.80 26.84 9.51
CA TRP A 167 -4.36 25.99 10.61
C TRP A 167 -2.89 26.24 10.92
N LEU A 168 -2.61 26.76 12.10
CA LEU A 168 -1.26 26.89 12.63
C LEU A 168 -0.89 25.59 13.34
N LYS A 169 0.02 24.85 12.74
CA LYS A 169 0.59 23.63 13.33
C LYS A 169 1.50 24.00 14.50
N ASN A 170 1.32 23.34 15.65
CA ASN A 170 2.30 23.38 16.74
C ASN A 170 3.18 22.13 16.68
N GLY A 171 4.50 22.27 16.55
CA GLY A 171 5.43 21.13 16.61
C GLY A 171 5.25 20.05 15.53
N THR A 172 5.41 18.77 15.92
CA THR A 172 5.45 17.60 15.04
C THR A 172 4.09 16.95 14.78
N ASN A 173 2.97 17.70 14.86
CA ASN A 173 1.63 17.12 14.66
C ASN A 173 1.56 16.27 13.39
N ARG A 174 1.02 15.06 13.49
CA ARG A 174 0.80 14.17 12.36
C ARG A 174 -0.69 14.09 12.13
N VAL A 175 -1.09 14.19 10.87
CA VAL A 175 -2.47 13.98 10.44
C VAL A 175 -2.49 12.70 9.63
N TYR A 176 -3.47 11.85 9.89
CA TYR A 176 -3.61 10.54 9.30
C TYR A 176 -5.01 10.40 8.73
N PHE A 177 -5.14 9.69 7.61
CA PHE A 177 -6.43 9.24 7.11
C PHE A 177 -6.36 7.73 6.91
N ASP A 178 -7.20 7.00 7.64
CA ASP A 178 -7.39 5.56 7.46
C ASP A 178 -8.54 5.33 6.49
N ALA A 179 -8.20 4.88 5.28
CA ALA A 179 -9.18 4.65 4.21
C ALA A 179 -10.17 3.53 4.54
N SER A 180 -9.75 2.53 5.32
CA SER A 180 -10.57 1.35 5.65
C SER A 180 -11.72 1.71 6.61
N THR A 181 -11.42 2.52 7.62
CA THR A 181 -12.40 2.98 8.61
C THR A 181 -12.99 4.35 8.25
N ARG A 182 -12.50 5.00 7.19
CA ARG A 182 -12.83 6.37 6.78
C ARG A 182 -12.62 7.35 7.93
N THR A 183 -11.51 7.21 8.64
CA THR A 183 -11.22 7.99 9.84
C THR A 183 -10.06 8.95 9.62
N LEU A 184 -10.33 10.25 9.76
CA LEU A 184 -9.31 11.29 9.82
C LEU A 184 -8.86 11.46 11.28
N SER A 185 -7.57 11.38 11.57
CA SER A 185 -7.01 11.53 12.91
C SER A 185 -5.86 12.53 12.95
N TRP A 186 -5.63 13.18 14.07
CA TRP A 186 -4.49 14.07 14.27
C TRP A 186 -3.93 13.99 15.68
N SER A 187 -2.60 13.92 15.78
CA SER A 187 -1.89 13.52 17.01
C SER A 187 -1.56 14.67 17.97
N GLY A 188 -1.86 15.92 17.61
CA GLY A 188 -1.48 17.08 18.41
C GLY A 188 -2.30 18.31 18.10
N THR A 189 -1.98 19.40 18.79
CA THR A 189 -2.86 20.56 18.86
C THR A 189 -2.69 21.48 17.66
N PHE A 190 -3.80 21.88 17.05
CA PHE A 190 -3.81 22.94 16.04
C PHE A 190 -4.35 24.26 16.57
N PHE A 191 -3.84 25.36 16.03
CA PHE A 191 -4.32 26.69 16.37
C PHE A 191 -5.00 27.36 15.20
N LEU A 192 -6.13 28.03 15.46
CA LEU A 192 -6.82 28.89 14.52
C LEU A 192 -6.73 30.33 15.03
N PRO A 193 -6.45 31.32 14.17
CA PRO A 193 -6.47 32.72 14.59
C PRO A 193 -7.87 33.14 15.05
N ASN A 194 -7.95 33.83 16.19
CA ASN A 194 -9.16 34.50 16.67
C ASN A 194 -8.87 36.01 16.78
N ARG A 195 -9.91 36.86 16.69
CA ARG A 195 -9.75 38.31 16.84
C ARG A 195 -9.44 38.66 18.31
N GLY A 196 -8.28 39.28 18.52
CA GLY A 196 -7.82 39.80 19.80
C GLY A 196 -6.32 39.60 19.95
N LEU A 197 -5.62 40.55 20.59
CA LEU A 197 -4.15 40.60 20.62
C LEU A 197 -3.46 39.34 21.19
N ASN A 198 -4.19 38.39 21.80
CA ASN A 198 -3.64 37.18 22.42
C ASN A 198 -4.61 35.97 22.48
N ARG A 199 -5.54 35.77 21.55
CA ARG A 199 -6.44 34.58 21.59
C ARG A 199 -6.37 33.79 20.29
N ARG A 200 -6.04 32.51 20.38
CA ARG A 200 -6.11 31.53 19.29
C ARG A 200 -7.12 30.48 19.70
N TYR A 201 -7.95 30.00 18.78
CA TYR A 201 -8.64 28.76 19.06
C TYR A 201 -7.65 27.60 19.02
N ARG A 202 -7.85 26.61 19.89
CA ARG A 202 -6.94 25.48 20.10
C ARG A 202 -7.72 24.17 19.89
N LEU A 203 -7.60 23.54 18.73
CA LEU A 203 -8.14 22.19 18.51
C LEU A 203 -7.19 21.16 19.10
N GLU A 204 -7.65 20.43 20.10
CA GLU A 204 -6.89 19.32 20.68
C GLU A 204 -6.79 18.12 19.74
N ALA A 205 -5.85 17.21 20.01
CA ALA A 205 -5.73 15.95 19.30
C ALA A 205 -7.07 15.19 19.27
N GLY A 206 -7.38 14.56 18.14
CA GLY A 206 -8.68 13.94 17.94
C GLY A 206 -8.77 13.16 16.65
N SER A 207 -9.97 12.64 16.39
CA SER A 207 -10.31 11.93 15.18
C SER A 207 -11.78 12.12 14.83
N VAL A 208 -12.10 11.92 13.55
CA VAL A 208 -13.46 11.99 13.03
C VAL A 208 -13.66 10.94 11.94
N THR A 209 -14.80 10.25 11.95
CA THR A 209 -15.12 9.15 11.03
C THR A 209 -16.26 9.55 10.10
N PHE A 210 -16.09 9.28 8.81
CA PHE A 210 -17.08 9.56 7.77
C PHE A 210 -17.96 8.32 7.53
N SER A 211 -19.19 8.35 8.04
CA SER A 211 -20.13 7.20 8.03
C SER A 211 -21.26 7.31 7.01
N GLY A 212 -21.42 8.45 6.33
CA GLY A 212 -22.55 8.73 5.45
C GLY A 212 -22.25 8.48 3.98
N GLY A 213 -23.28 8.56 3.13
CA GLY A 213 -23.14 8.60 1.68
C GLY A 213 -23.05 10.02 1.14
N GLY A 214 -22.48 10.17 -0.06
CA GLY A 214 -22.32 11.42 -0.79
C GLY A 214 -21.06 12.20 -0.42
N LEU A 215 -21.12 13.51 -0.67
CA LEU A 215 -20.07 14.46 -0.31
C LEU A 215 -20.25 14.89 1.14
N GLN A 216 -19.32 14.50 2.01
CA GLN A 216 -19.30 14.83 3.42
C GLN A 216 -18.17 15.82 3.74
N THR A 217 -18.36 16.64 4.78
CA THR A 217 -17.33 17.52 5.31
C THR A 217 -17.19 17.37 6.82
N ALA A 218 -15.94 17.30 7.28
CA ALA A 218 -15.63 17.52 8.67
C ALA A 218 -15.49 19.02 8.93
N TYR A 219 -16.17 19.50 9.96
CA TYR A 219 -16.17 20.90 10.36
C TYR A 219 -16.08 21.04 11.88
N ILE A 220 -15.57 22.18 12.35
CA ILE A 220 -15.58 22.57 13.76
C ILE A 220 -16.81 23.42 14.05
N ASP A 221 -17.55 23.09 15.09
CA ASP A 221 -18.57 23.96 15.69
C ASP A 221 -17.94 24.87 16.75
N LEU A 222 -17.65 26.10 16.36
CA LEU A 222 -17.01 27.12 17.20
C LEU A 222 -17.89 27.57 18.38
N ASN A 223 -19.18 27.23 18.41
CA ASN A 223 -20.02 27.50 19.60
C ASN A 223 -19.62 26.62 20.79
N LEU A 224 -18.91 25.52 20.54
CA LEU A 224 -18.42 24.60 21.56
C LEU A 224 -17.00 24.95 22.03
N ALA A 225 -16.41 26.04 21.53
CA ALA A 225 -15.15 26.56 22.05
C ALA A 225 -15.36 27.18 23.44
N ASP A 226 -14.47 26.89 24.38
CA ASP A 226 -14.52 27.48 25.72
C ASP A 226 -14.12 28.97 25.73
N ALA A 227 -14.27 29.63 26.87
CA ALA A 227 -13.90 31.05 27.03
C ALA A 227 -12.40 31.34 26.79
N GLY A 228 -11.54 30.32 26.88
CA GLY A 228 -10.11 30.37 26.58
C GLY A 228 -9.77 30.10 25.11
N GLY A 229 -10.75 29.67 24.30
CA GLY A 229 -10.57 29.29 22.91
C GLY A 229 -10.22 27.80 22.71
N ASN A 230 -10.22 26.95 23.72
CA ASN A 230 -10.01 25.53 23.50
C ASN A 230 -11.23 24.91 22.82
N ILE A 231 -10.99 24.17 21.76
CA ILE A 231 -11.98 23.43 20.98
C ILE A 231 -11.87 21.96 21.40
N PRO A 232 -12.88 21.42 22.10
CA PRO A 232 -12.89 20.01 22.49
C PRO A 232 -13.15 19.12 21.27
N LYS A 233 -12.82 17.82 21.36
CA LYS A 233 -12.99 16.88 20.22
C LYS A 233 -14.45 16.78 19.75
N GLU A 234 -15.39 16.96 20.66
CA GLU A 234 -16.84 16.92 20.42
C GLU A 234 -17.32 18.09 19.54
N ALA A 235 -16.50 19.14 19.41
CA ALA A 235 -16.77 20.23 18.48
C ALA A 235 -16.52 19.84 17.02
N VAL A 236 -15.79 18.75 16.75
CA VAL A 236 -15.59 18.23 15.40
C VAL A 236 -16.78 17.37 15.01
N LYS A 237 -17.46 17.78 13.94
CA LYS A 237 -18.66 17.12 13.41
C LYS A 237 -18.45 16.73 11.95
N VAL A 238 -19.23 15.77 11.48
CA VAL A 238 -19.34 15.44 10.05
C VAL A 238 -20.75 15.79 9.60
N GLY A 239 -20.87 16.41 8.43
CA GLY A 239 -22.17 16.61 7.80
C GLY A 239 -22.12 16.47 6.29
N ILE A 240 -23.28 16.25 5.68
CA ILE A 240 -23.42 16.23 4.20
C ILE A 240 -23.23 17.66 3.68
N TYR A 241 -22.35 17.84 2.70
CA TYR A 241 -21.97 19.15 2.15
C TYR A 241 -23.09 19.82 1.33
N THR A 242 -23.99 19.03 0.73
CA THR A 242 -25.09 19.50 -0.12
C THR A 242 -26.49 19.09 0.37
N GLY A 243 -26.60 18.60 1.60
CA GLY A 243 -27.88 18.20 2.17
C GLY A 243 -28.75 19.43 2.50
N GLY A 244 -30.05 19.38 2.20
CA GLY A 244 -31.00 20.36 2.76
C GLY A 244 -30.93 20.40 4.29
N ALA A 245 -31.47 21.46 4.91
CA ALA A 245 -31.39 21.67 6.36
C ALA A 245 -31.93 20.46 7.15
N THR A 246 -31.02 19.63 7.64
CA THR A 246 -31.26 18.53 8.58
C THR A 246 -30.22 18.66 9.69
N THR A 247 -30.46 18.05 10.85
CA THR A 247 -29.53 18.09 11.99
C THR A 247 -28.15 17.48 11.70
N GLU A 248 -27.96 16.85 10.53
CA GLU A 248 -26.74 16.17 10.11
C GLU A 248 -26.10 16.82 8.86
N SER A 249 -26.59 17.96 8.37
CA SER A 249 -25.97 18.67 7.24
C SER A 249 -24.97 19.73 7.70
N PHE A 250 -23.95 19.95 6.86
CA PHE A 250 -23.10 21.14 7.00
C PHE A 250 -23.85 22.30 6.35
N GLU A 251 -24.23 23.29 7.16
CA GLU A 251 -25.06 24.41 6.75
C GLU A 251 -24.25 25.66 6.40
N ASN A 252 -22.92 25.58 6.51
CA ASN A 252 -22.00 26.70 6.31
C ASN A 252 -22.37 27.92 7.19
N LEU A 253 -22.73 27.66 8.46
CA LEU A 253 -23.05 28.71 9.43
C LEU A 253 -21.79 29.47 9.85
N ALA A 254 -21.96 30.70 10.34
CA ALA A 254 -20.85 31.58 10.75
C ALA A 254 -20.01 31.05 11.95
N ASN A 255 -20.45 29.97 12.61
CA ASN A 255 -19.75 29.25 13.66
C ASN A 255 -19.24 27.87 13.20
N GLN A 256 -19.49 27.46 11.96
CA GLN A 256 -19.00 26.20 11.42
C GLN A 256 -17.77 26.45 10.56
N LEU A 257 -16.65 25.80 10.88
CA LEU A 257 -15.42 25.92 10.12
C LEU A 257 -15.07 24.58 9.45
N PRO A 258 -15.29 24.41 8.13
CA PRO A 258 -14.92 23.19 7.43
C PRO A 258 -13.39 23.05 7.34
N PHE A 259 -12.89 21.82 7.44
CA PHE A 259 -11.44 21.58 7.36
C PHE A 259 -11.04 20.29 6.65
N TYR A 260 -12.00 19.41 6.36
CA TYR A 260 -11.74 18.22 5.57
C TYR A 260 -12.97 17.79 4.78
N ILE A 261 -12.76 17.20 3.61
CA ILE A 261 -13.81 16.67 2.73
C ILE A 261 -13.56 15.18 2.47
N TYR A 262 -14.64 14.42 2.41
CA TYR A 262 -14.67 13.02 2.00
C TYR A 262 -15.85 12.80 1.05
N ASN A 263 -15.62 12.18 -0.10
CA ASN A 263 -16.63 11.99 -1.14
C ASN A 263 -16.79 10.50 -1.47
N THR A 264 -17.88 9.87 -1.01
CA THR A 264 -18.13 8.47 -1.36
C THR A 264 -18.50 8.25 -2.81
N SER A 265 -18.94 9.30 -3.53
CA SER A 265 -19.41 9.20 -4.92
C SER A 265 -18.27 9.25 -5.94
N LEU A 266 -17.06 9.59 -5.51
CA LEU A 266 -15.84 9.61 -6.33
C LEU A 266 -14.77 8.72 -5.67
N ASP A 267 -15.05 7.42 -5.53
CA ASP A 267 -14.10 6.43 -5.02
C ASP A 267 -13.44 6.76 -3.67
N GLY A 268 -14.16 7.47 -2.79
CA GLY A 268 -13.63 7.86 -1.47
C GLY A 268 -12.61 9.00 -1.54
N GLU A 269 -12.60 9.80 -2.61
CA GLU A 269 -11.80 11.01 -2.72
C GLU A 269 -11.89 11.85 -1.46
N HIS A 270 -10.75 12.29 -0.97
CA HIS A 270 -10.67 13.06 0.26
C HIS A 270 -9.56 14.08 0.22
N TYR A 271 -9.78 15.24 0.84
CA TYR A 271 -8.81 16.31 0.81
C TYR A 271 -9.04 17.30 1.96
N PRO A 272 -7.96 17.90 2.50
CA PRO A 272 -8.10 19.01 3.43
C PRO A 272 -8.71 20.22 2.72
N VAL A 273 -9.46 21.01 3.47
CA VAL A 273 -9.91 22.34 3.05
C VAL A 273 -9.49 23.36 4.08
N GLY A 274 -9.48 24.62 3.66
CA GLY A 274 -9.22 25.71 4.57
C GLY A 274 -7.89 25.59 5.31
N GLY A 275 -6.81 25.26 4.59
CA GLY A 275 -5.44 25.23 5.13
C GLY A 275 -5.11 24.09 6.10
N PHE A 276 -6.02 23.12 6.33
CA PHE A 276 -5.72 21.95 7.18
C PHE A 276 -4.59 21.11 6.57
N PRO A 277 -3.69 20.50 7.37
CA PRO A 277 -2.59 19.72 6.81
C PRO A 277 -3.08 18.51 6.01
N LYS A 278 -2.40 18.23 4.90
CA LYS A 278 -2.60 16.99 4.14
C LYS A 278 -2.28 15.78 5.03
N PRO A 279 -3.21 14.83 5.21
CA PRO A 279 -2.92 13.63 5.98
C PRO A 279 -1.92 12.72 5.26
N THR A 280 -1.09 12.04 6.05
CA THR A 280 -0.48 10.80 5.62
C THR A 280 -1.58 9.75 5.56
N ILE A 281 -1.83 9.21 4.37
CA ILE A 281 -2.75 8.09 4.24
C ILE A 281 -2.07 6.87 4.88
N VAL A 282 -2.72 6.32 5.89
CA VAL A 282 -2.34 5.07 6.55
C VAL A 282 -3.32 4.02 6.09
N ASN A 283 -2.83 2.80 5.85
CA ASN A 283 -3.54 1.86 4.97
C ASN A 283 -3.72 2.46 3.56
N LEU A 284 -2.62 2.95 2.96
CA LEU A 284 -2.54 3.26 1.53
C LEU A 284 -2.76 1.97 0.76
N ASP A 285 -4.01 1.73 0.41
CA ASP A 285 -4.28 1.01 -0.80
C ASP A 285 -3.89 1.88 -2.01
N ILE A 286 -3.25 1.19 -2.94
CA ILE A 286 -2.69 1.67 -4.20
C ILE A 286 -3.84 1.93 -5.20
N PRO A 287 -3.68 2.80 -6.23
CA PRO A 287 -4.75 3.05 -7.20
C PRO A 287 -5.32 1.73 -7.75
N TYR A 288 -6.59 1.48 -7.46
CA TYR A 288 -7.15 0.17 -7.14
C TYR A 288 -7.41 -0.81 -8.28
N ASN A 289 -7.04 -0.51 -9.53
CA ASN A 289 -7.42 -1.33 -10.69
C ASN A 289 -6.25 -1.83 -11.57
N ASN A 290 -4.99 -1.46 -11.27
CA ASN A 290 -3.86 -1.78 -12.15
C ASN A 290 -2.71 -2.51 -11.42
N LEU A 291 -2.98 -3.66 -10.80
CA LEU A 291 -1.90 -4.59 -10.49
C LEU A 291 -1.39 -5.18 -11.80
N ASP A 292 -0.09 -5.04 -12.06
CA ASP A 292 0.59 -5.76 -13.12
C ASP A 292 0.68 -7.24 -12.74
N ASP A 293 0.75 -8.14 -13.73
CA ASP A 293 0.88 -9.58 -13.51
C ASP A 293 2.16 -9.95 -12.74
N ASN A 294 3.16 -9.07 -12.77
CA ASN A 294 4.42 -9.23 -12.06
C ASN A 294 4.48 -8.47 -10.72
N ASP A 295 3.40 -7.80 -10.32
CA ASP A 295 3.34 -7.17 -9.01
C ASP A 295 3.26 -8.22 -7.90
N VAL A 296 3.96 -7.92 -6.81
CA VAL A 296 3.91 -8.64 -5.54
C VAL A 296 3.21 -7.74 -4.54
N VAL A 297 2.05 -8.18 -4.04
CA VAL A 297 1.33 -7.48 -2.97
C VAL A 297 1.70 -8.11 -1.64
N VAL A 298 2.06 -7.32 -0.64
CA VAL A 298 2.47 -7.85 0.65
C VAL A 298 1.75 -7.14 1.77
N PHE A 299 1.19 -7.91 2.69
CA PHE A 299 0.60 -7.44 3.94
C PHE A 299 1.47 -7.91 5.11
N VAL A 300 2.15 -6.97 5.76
CA VAL A 300 2.94 -7.24 6.97
C VAL A 300 2.04 -7.00 8.18
N GLY A 301 1.70 -8.07 8.88
CA GLY A 301 1.03 -8.05 10.18
C GLY A 301 2.02 -8.19 11.34
N ALA A 302 1.50 -8.21 12.57
CA ALA A 302 2.34 -8.30 13.79
C ALA A 302 3.07 -9.64 13.95
N SER A 303 2.52 -10.75 13.42
CA SER A 303 3.07 -12.10 13.58
C SER A 303 3.14 -12.91 12.29
N ALA A 304 2.66 -12.35 11.18
CA ALA A 304 2.61 -13.01 9.88
C ALA A 304 2.71 -12.00 8.74
N ILE A 305 3.11 -12.50 7.58
CA ILE A 305 3.19 -11.79 6.32
C ILE A 305 2.40 -12.62 5.31
N ASP A 306 1.51 -11.97 4.60
CA ASP A 306 0.78 -12.59 3.47
C ASP A 306 1.30 -11.95 2.18
N ILE A 307 1.72 -12.77 1.22
CA ILE A 307 2.36 -12.33 -0.02
C ILE A 307 1.54 -12.85 -1.20
N TYR A 308 0.89 -11.93 -1.90
CA TYR A 308 0.03 -12.24 -3.04
C TYR A 308 0.77 -12.07 -4.36
N MET A 309 0.71 -13.10 -5.20
CA MET A 309 1.23 -13.08 -6.56
C MET A 309 0.18 -13.57 -7.55
N LYS A 310 0.11 -12.93 -8.72
CA LYS A 310 -0.86 -13.26 -9.77
C LYS A 310 -0.76 -14.73 -10.19
N GLY A 311 -1.90 -15.37 -10.44
CA GLY A 311 -1.94 -16.69 -11.07
C GLY A 311 -1.38 -16.71 -12.50
N SER A 312 -1.38 -17.87 -13.16
CA SER A 312 -0.78 -17.99 -14.49
C SER A 312 -1.62 -17.32 -15.59
N LYS A 313 -2.93 -17.16 -15.38
CA LYS A 313 -3.85 -16.47 -16.29
C LYS A 313 -4.00 -14.98 -15.97
N ARG A 314 -3.50 -14.12 -16.87
CA ARG A 314 -3.58 -12.65 -16.78
C ARG A 314 -4.98 -12.09 -16.48
N LEU A 315 -6.01 -12.58 -17.16
CA LEU A 315 -7.38 -12.06 -17.01
C LEU A 315 -8.15 -12.67 -15.82
N SER A 316 -7.58 -13.67 -15.14
CA SER A 316 -8.23 -14.32 -14.00
C SER A 316 -8.22 -13.44 -12.74
N THR A 317 -9.19 -13.62 -11.86
CA THR A 317 -9.18 -13.03 -10.50
C THR A 317 -8.30 -13.81 -9.52
N LYS A 318 -7.67 -14.90 -9.98
CA LYS A 318 -6.89 -15.81 -9.13
C LYS A 318 -5.48 -15.31 -8.86
N TYR A 319 -5.10 -15.43 -7.60
CA TYR A 319 -3.78 -15.18 -7.05
C TYR A 319 -3.35 -16.38 -6.18
N THR A 320 -2.07 -16.44 -5.86
CA THR A 320 -1.56 -17.25 -4.75
C THR A 320 -1.23 -16.36 -3.57
N ASP A 321 -1.44 -16.86 -2.36
CA ASP A 321 -1.03 -16.23 -1.10
C ASP A 321 -0.03 -17.12 -0.40
N TRP A 322 1.20 -16.62 -0.31
CA TRP A 322 2.29 -17.24 0.43
C TRP A 322 2.31 -16.67 1.84
N ARG A 323 1.80 -17.46 2.79
CA ARG A 323 1.79 -17.05 4.19
C ARG A 323 3.11 -17.41 4.84
N ILE A 324 3.78 -16.40 5.40
CA ILE A 324 4.97 -16.57 6.25
C ILE A 324 4.58 -16.15 7.66
N ALA A 325 4.95 -16.91 8.68
CA ALA A 325 4.76 -16.50 10.06
C ALA A 325 5.98 -16.78 10.91
N ARG A 326 6.12 -16.00 11.97
CA ARG A 326 7.15 -16.25 12.99
C ARG A 326 6.68 -17.37 13.91
N GLN A 327 7.45 -18.43 13.99
CA GLN A 327 7.27 -19.53 14.91
C GLN A 327 8.28 -19.40 16.03
N THR A 328 7.80 -19.41 17.28
CA THR A 328 8.64 -19.35 18.47
C THR A 328 8.24 -20.42 19.48
N ALA A 329 9.19 -21.16 20.01
CA ALA A 329 9.00 -22.02 21.17
C ALA A 329 10.28 -22.05 22.01
N PRO A 330 10.17 -22.03 23.35
CA PRO A 330 11.33 -22.14 24.22
C PRO A 330 12.04 -23.49 24.03
N PHE A 331 13.30 -23.57 24.45
CA PHE A 331 14.00 -24.85 24.54
C PHE A 331 13.29 -25.81 25.49
N ASP A 332 13.01 -27.02 25.00
CA ASP A 332 12.50 -28.14 25.78
C ASP A 332 13.14 -29.43 25.26
N PRO A 333 14.00 -30.10 26.04
CA PRO A 333 14.71 -31.30 25.59
C PRO A 333 13.80 -32.51 25.36
N ASN A 334 12.54 -32.46 25.78
CA ASN A 334 11.56 -33.53 25.60
C ASN A 334 10.57 -33.25 24.46
N ASN A 335 10.66 -32.08 23.82
CA ASN A 335 9.79 -31.68 22.73
C ASN A 335 10.62 -31.42 21.48
N GLN A 336 10.48 -32.28 20.49
CA GLN A 336 11.16 -32.17 19.20
C GLN A 336 10.82 -30.87 18.45
N LEU A 337 9.69 -30.21 18.74
CA LEU A 337 9.33 -28.91 18.15
C LEU A 337 9.78 -27.72 19.02
N GLY A 338 10.51 -27.99 20.11
CA GLY A 338 11.08 -26.98 20.99
C GLY A 338 12.26 -26.26 20.37
N ASN A 339 12.75 -25.22 21.06
CA ASN A 339 13.95 -24.49 20.67
C ASN A 339 13.89 -23.86 19.27
N VAL A 340 12.83 -23.10 19.00
CA VAL A 340 12.59 -22.50 17.69
C VAL A 340 12.36 -21.01 17.81
N ASP A 341 12.99 -20.24 16.93
CA ASP A 341 12.63 -18.87 16.59
C ASP A 341 12.97 -18.69 15.11
N VAL A 342 11.97 -18.73 14.23
CA VAL A 342 12.18 -18.62 12.78
C VAL A 342 10.98 -17.95 12.11
N TRP A 343 11.21 -17.23 11.02
CA TRP A 343 10.18 -16.93 10.04
C TRP A 343 10.12 -18.07 9.02
N ARG A 344 8.95 -18.71 8.87
CA ARG A 344 8.79 -19.83 7.93
C ARG A 344 7.51 -19.73 7.11
N ILE A 345 7.50 -20.41 5.96
CA ILE A 345 6.30 -20.54 5.13
C ILE A 345 5.33 -21.50 5.85
N GLN A 346 4.11 -21.01 6.13
CA GLN A 346 3.04 -21.77 6.79
C GLN A 346 1.99 -22.30 5.82
N GLY A 347 2.18 -22.10 4.52
CA GLY A 347 1.32 -22.63 3.48
C GLY A 347 1.20 -21.67 2.31
N VAL A 348 0.59 -22.19 1.24
CA VAL A 348 0.24 -21.41 0.06
C VAL A 348 -1.23 -21.64 -0.24
N TYR A 349 -1.97 -20.57 -0.46
CA TYR A 349 -3.41 -20.60 -0.71
C TYR A 349 -3.74 -20.09 -2.10
N GLU A 350 -4.76 -20.64 -2.72
CA GLU A 350 -5.45 -19.97 -3.82
C GLU A 350 -6.31 -18.85 -3.23
N VAL A 351 -6.31 -17.71 -3.90
CA VAL A 351 -7.06 -16.54 -3.47
C VAL A 351 -7.80 -15.91 -4.63
N ASP A 352 -9.04 -15.50 -4.38
CA ASP A 352 -9.76 -14.58 -5.24
C ASP A 352 -9.51 -13.13 -4.85
N LYS A 353 -9.17 -12.31 -5.86
CA LYS A 353 -9.21 -10.85 -5.79
C LYS A 353 -10.28 -10.33 -6.76
N PRO A 354 -11.46 -9.91 -6.28
CA PRO A 354 -12.47 -9.28 -7.13
C PRO A 354 -11.89 -8.06 -7.86
N GLN A 355 -12.26 -7.85 -9.13
CA GLN A 355 -11.79 -6.70 -9.91
C GLN A 355 -12.14 -5.36 -9.25
N SER A 356 -13.25 -5.30 -8.52
CA SER A 356 -13.75 -4.11 -7.83
C SER A 356 -13.16 -3.85 -6.44
N SER A 357 -12.22 -4.69 -5.95
CA SER A 357 -11.68 -4.55 -4.59
C SER A 357 -10.22 -4.97 -4.47
N PHE A 358 -9.50 -4.41 -3.51
CA PHE A 358 -8.16 -4.88 -3.12
C PHE A 358 -8.18 -6.03 -2.10
N GLY A 359 -9.37 -6.57 -1.81
CA GLY A 359 -9.54 -7.69 -0.90
C GLY A 359 -9.06 -9.00 -1.53
N PHE A 360 -8.29 -9.76 -0.76
CA PHE A 360 -7.85 -11.10 -1.11
C PHE A 360 -8.57 -12.09 -0.19
N THR A 361 -9.39 -12.97 -0.76
CA THR A 361 -10.12 -14.00 -0.03
C THR A 361 -9.59 -15.38 -0.36
N ARG A 362 -8.98 -16.04 0.61
CA ARG A 362 -8.53 -17.44 0.47
C ARG A 362 -9.71 -18.33 0.09
N THR A 363 -9.55 -19.08 -1.00
CA THR A 363 -10.56 -20.04 -1.48
C THR A 363 -10.19 -21.47 -1.09
N ARG A 364 -8.91 -21.81 -1.15
CA ARG A 364 -8.40 -23.14 -0.79
C ARG A 364 -6.93 -23.12 -0.43
N GLU A 365 -6.52 -24.08 0.39
CA GLU A 365 -5.11 -24.37 0.63
C GLU A 365 -4.55 -25.22 -0.53
N ILE A 366 -3.43 -24.78 -1.12
CA ILE A 366 -2.72 -25.48 -2.19
C ILE A 366 -1.50 -26.22 -1.64
N VAL A 367 -0.78 -25.59 -0.72
CA VAL A 367 0.42 -26.13 -0.08
C VAL A 367 0.19 -26.12 1.43
N THR A 368 0.38 -27.27 2.07
CA THR A 368 0.15 -27.42 3.52
C THR A 368 1.19 -26.65 4.35
N ALA A 369 0.93 -26.49 5.64
CA ALA A 369 1.86 -25.92 6.62
C ALA A 369 3.11 -26.78 6.95
N GLY A 370 3.31 -27.91 6.25
CA GLY A 370 4.50 -28.74 6.42
C GLY A 370 5.79 -28.00 6.05
N GLU A 371 6.93 -28.44 6.57
CA GLU A 371 8.20 -27.75 6.38
C GLU A 371 8.61 -27.67 4.90
N MET A 372 9.00 -26.48 4.44
CA MET A 372 9.37 -26.20 3.05
C MET A 372 10.84 -25.86 2.88
N GLU A 373 11.47 -25.29 3.92
CA GLU A 373 12.73 -24.58 3.75
C GLU A 373 13.89 -25.41 4.28
N CYS A 374 13.83 -25.89 5.52
CA CYS A 374 14.96 -26.60 6.12
C CYS A 374 14.49 -27.74 7.03
N ALA A 375 14.98 -28.95 6.77
CA ALA A 375 14.87 -30.10 7.69
C ALA A 375 16.09 -31.02 7.50
N ILE A 376 16.97 -31.08 8.49
CA ILE A 376 18.19 -31.89 8.45
C ILE A 376 18.15 -32.93 9.56
N LEU A 377 18.37 -34.21 9.22
CA LEU A 377 18.37 -35.31 10.18
C LEU A 377 19.79 -35.82 10.40
N GLU A 378 20.30 -35.66 11.63
CA GLU A 378 21.51 -36.36 12.09
C GLU A 378 21.20 -37.86 12.24
N ASP A 379 22.13 -38.70 11.81
CA ASP A 379 21.97 -40.15 11.88
C ASP A 379 21.87 -40.62 13.34
N GLY A 380 20.90 -41.48 13.62
CA GLY A 380 20.58 -41.94 14.97
C GLY A 380 19.76 -40.97 15.83
N LYS A 381 19.35 -39.80 15.32
CA LYS A 381 18.41 -38.89 16.00
C LYS A 381 16.94 -39.20 15.66
N GLY A 382 16.03 -38.78 16.54
CA GLY A 382 14.61 -39.11 16.47
C GLY A 382 13.78 -38.22 15.54
N ASP A 383 14.23 -36.98 15.29
CA ASP A 383 13.57 -35.99 14.44
C ASP A 383 14.63 -35.08 13.77
N PHE A 384 14.18 -34.24 12.84
CA PHE A 384 14.99 -33.26 12.13
C PHE A 384 15.32 -32.05 13.02
N MET A 385 16.35 -31.31 12.64
CA MET A 385 16.59 -29.92 13.07
C MET A 385 16.34 -28.97 11.90
N GLY A 386 15.95 -27.72 12.20
CA GLY A 386 15.64 -26.69 11.21
C GLY A 386 14.14 -26.45 11.02
N GLY A 387 13.78 -25.19 10.80
CA GLY A 387 12.43 -24.77 10.45
C GLY A 387 11.38 -25.17 11.48
N TRP A 388 10.30 -25.79 11.00
CA TRP A 388 9.19 -26.29 11.83
C TRP A 388 9.62 -27.38 12.82
N HIS A 389 10.66 -28.15 12.51
CA HIS A 389 11.18 -29.24 13.35
C HIS A 389 12.03 -28.75 14.53
N GLY A 390 12.14 -27.43 14.75
CA GLY A 390 12.82 -26.88 15.90
C GLY A 390 14.34 -26.85 15.78
N ASP A 391 14.99 -26.59 16.92
CA ASP A 391 16.44 -26.47 17.04
C ASP A 391 17.09 -25.49 16.05
N GLU A 392 16.39 -24.40 15.76
CA GLU A 392 16.87 -23.28 14.95
C GLU A 392 16.42 -21.96 15.59
N ILE A 393 17.39 -21.13 15.99
CA ILE A 393 17.13 -19.86 16.68
C ILE A 393 17.60 -18.68 15.85
N LEU A 394 16.68 -17.77 15.58
CA LEU A 394 16.90 -16.51 14.90
C LEU A 394 17.96 -15.67 15.61
N THR A 395 18.99 -15.25 14.86
CA THR A 395 19.95 -14.23 15.31
C THR A 395 19.60 -12.86 14.74
N SER A 396 19.22 -12.80 13.46
CA SER A 396 18.77 -11.55 12.83
C SER A 396 17.89 -11.82 11.61
N PHE A 397 17.08 -10.84 11.23
CA PHE A 397 16.32 -10.89 9.98
C PHE A 397 16.08 -9.48 9.43
N MET A 398 15.74 -9.43 8.15
CA MET A 398 15.43 -8.20 7.43
C MET A 398 14.38 -8.48 6.35
N PHE A 399 13.42 -7.56 6.20
CA PHE A 399 12.53 -7.51 5.06
C PHE A 399 13.00 -6.44 4.08
N MET A 400 12.97 -6.76 2.79
CA MET A 400 13.33 -5.84 1.72
C MET A 400 12.16 -5.67 0.75
N VAL A 401 11.93 -4.43 0.33
CA VAL A 401 10.94 -4.07 -0.69
C VAL A 401 11.67 -3.32 -1.79
N ASP A 402 11.72 -3.91 -2.99
CA ASP A 402 12.46 -3.39 -4.15
C ASP A 402 13.91 -2.99 -3.79
N GLY A 403 14.58 -3.85 -3.01
CA GLY A 403 15.96 -3.66 -2.59
C GLY A 403 16.18 -2.67 -1.45
N LYS A 404 15.12 -2.18 -0.79
CA LYS A 404 15.22 -1.29 0.39
C LYS A 404 14.73 -1.98 1.66
N PRO A 405 15.46 -1.88 2.78
CA PRO A 405 15.02 -2.47 4.04
C PRO A 405 13.77 -1.75 4.57
N ILE A 406 12.86 -2.51 5.16
CA ILE A 406 11.70 -1.98 5.88
C ILE A 406 11.71 -2.44 7.34
N ASP A 407 11.07 -1.68 8.21
CA ASP A 407 10.91 -2.03 9.62
C ASP A 407 9.83 -3.14 9.78
N PRO A 408 10.20 -4.35 10.21
CA PRO A 408 9.25 -5.46 10.37
C PRO A 408 8.28 -5.27 11.55
N SER A 409 8.53 -4.31 12.46
CA SER A 409 7.67 -4.06 13.62
C SER A 409 6.43 -3.21 13.30
N VAL A 410 6.38 -2.60 12.12
CA VAL A 410 5.28 -1.74 11.68
C VAL A 410 4.38 -2.50 10.74
N SER A 411 3.13 -2.73 11.15
CA SER A 411 2.13 -3.29 10.25
C SER A 411 1.89 -2.36 9.07
N LYS A 412 2.10 -2.88 7.86
CA LYS A 412 2.06 -2.10 6.63
C LYS A 412 1.82 -3.00 5.42
N SER A 413 1.14 -2.44 4.43
CA SER A 413 0.95 -3.06 3.13
C SER A 413 1.76 -2.35 2.05
N PHE A 414 2.19 -3.09 1.03
CA PHE A 414 2.88 -2.54 -0.14
C PHE A 414 2.63 -3.38 -1.39
N VAL A 415 2.83 -2.74 -2.54
CA VAL A 415 3.01 -3.40 -3.83
C VAL A 415 4.41 -3.07 -4.33
N CYS A 416 5.10 -4.09 -4.79
CA CYS A 416 6.48 -4.02 -5.24
C CYS A 416 6.69 -5.00 -6.40
N LYS A 417 7.85 -4.90 -7.06
CA LYS A 417 8.26 -5.91 -8.04
C LYS A 417 9.01 -7.07 -7.39
N LYS A 418 9.64 -6.80 -6.24
CA LYS A 418 10.36 -7.81 -5.47
C LYS A 418 10.21 -7.58 -3.97
N PHE A 419 9.81 -8.65 -3.28
CA PHE A 419 9.85 -8.73 -1.83
C PHE A 419 10.88 -9.78 -1.40
N GLU A 420 11.63 -9.50 -0.33
CA GLU A 420 12.65 -10.43 0.16
C GLU A 420 12.60 -10.54 1.69
N LEU A 421 12.82 -11.76 2.19
CA LEU A 421 13.09 -12.04 3.59
C LEU A 421 14.46 -12.69 3.70
N ILE A 422 15.36 -12.05 4.43
CA ILE A 422 16.68 -12.58 4.77
C ILE A 422 16.67 -12.89 6.27
N GLN A 423 16.97 -14.13 6.62
CA GLN A 423 17.05 -14.61 8.00
C GLN A 423 18.42 -15.25 8.22
N VAL A 424 19.04 -14.92 9.37
CA VAL A 424 20.25 -15.57 9.87
C VAL A 424 19.93 -16.20 11.22
N SER A 425 20.28 -17.46 11.39
CA SER A 425 19.95 -18.29 12.55
C SER A 425 21.10 -19.22 12.93
N ASP A 426 21.04 -19.69 14.17
CA ASP A 426 21.90 -20.74 14.69
C ASP A 426 21.11 -22.06 14.70
N MET A 427 21.71 -23.13 14.18
CA MET A 427 21.14 -24.47 14.26
C MET A 427 21.79 -25.28 15.39
N PHE A 428 20.97 -26.03 16.10
CA PHE A 428 21.37 -26.83 17.25
C PHE A 428 21.14 -28.31 16.96
N ARG A 429 21.94 -29.16 17.60
CA ARG A 429 21.70 -30.60 17.59
C ARG A 429 20.37 -30.90 18.29
N MET A 430 19.57 -31.78 17.68
CA MET A 430 18.23 -32.17 18.14
C MET A 430 18.13 -32.31 19.67
N ASN A 431 17.16 -31.63 20.27
CA ASN A 431 16.84 -31.65 21.71
C ASN A 431 18.01 -31.24 22.62
N THR A 432 18.96 -30.46 22.10
CA THR A 432 20.10 -29.93 22.87
C THR A 432 20.32 -28.46 22.55
N GLN A 433 21.15 -27.78 23.34
CA GLN A 433 21.62 -26.43 23.03
C GLN A 433 23.05 -26.43 22.47
N ILE A 434 23.48 -27.53 21.86
CA ILE A 434 24.79 -27.65 21.22
C ILE A 434 24.67 -27.14 19.79
N LYS A 435 25.22 -25.95 19.51
CA LYS A 435 25.26 -25.38 18.17
C LYS A 435 26.06 -26.26 17.21
N VAL A 436 25.50 -26.54 16.04
CA VAL A 436 26.12 -27.39 15.00
C VAL A 436 26.35 -26.67 13.68
N ALA A 437 25.62 -25.59 13.39
CA ALA A 437 25.83 -24.79 12.19
C ALA A 437 25.28 -23.36 12.31
N ASP A 438 25.82 -22.48 11.48
CA ASP A 438 25.19 -21.20 11.12
C ASP A 438 24.28 -21.43 9.90
N HIS A 439 23.10 -20.81 9.86
CA HIS A 439 22.16 -20.91 8.75
C HIS A 439 21.72 -19.52 8.29
N THR A 440 21.81 -19.27 6.98
CA THR A 440 21.18 -18.11 6.34
C THR A 440 20.16 -18.60 5.33
N LYS A 441 18.94 -18.06 5.41
CA LYS A 441 17.87 -18.26 4.44
C LYS A 441 17.49 -16.95 3.79
N HIS A 442 17.34 -16.96 2.47
CA HIS A 442 16.90 -15.82 1.68
C HIS A 442 15.74 -16.23 0.77
N LEU A 443 14.55 -15.76 1.13
CA LEU A 443 13.34 -15.92 0.33
C LEU A 443 13.18 -14.68 -0.56
N ILE A 444 13.01 -14.88 -1.86
CA ILE A 444 12.84 -13.81 -2.84
C ILE A 444 11.55 -14.08 -3.61
N PHE A 445 10.59 -13.18 -3.50
CA PHE A 445 9.31 -13.23 -4.21
C PHE A 445 9.34 -12.20 -5.33
N GLU A 446 9.30 -12.66 -6.57
CA GLU A 446 9.24 -11.81 -7.76
C GLU A 446 8.71 -12.63 -8.95
N ASN A 447 8.11 -11.96 -9.94
CA ASN A 447 7.70 -12.58 -11.21
C ASN A 447 6.88 -13.88 -11.04
N ARG A 448 6.00 -13.92 -10.03
CA ARG A 448 5.13 -15.07 -9.67
C ARG A 448 5.87 -16.31 -9.16
N LYS A 449 7.12 -16.14 -8.70
CA LYS A 449 7.99 -17.23 -8.23
C LYS A 449 8.57 -16.90 -6.87
N LEU A 450 8.82 -17.95 -6.10
CA LEU A 450 9.69 -17.91 -4.94
C LEU A 450 11.06 -18.44 -5.35
N ARG A 451 12.12 -17.67 -5.17
CA ARG A 451 13.49 -18.17 -5.17
C ARG A 451 13.95 -18.33 -3.71
N LEU A 452 14.32 -19.55 -3.35
CA LEU A 452 14.83 -19.93 -2.04
C LEU A 452 16.33 -20.18 -2.15
N LYS A 453 17.12 -19.33 -1.50
CA LYS A 453 18.57 -19.54 -1.33
C LYS A 453 18.88 -19.85 0.12
N GLN A 454 19.74 -20.82 0.34
CA GLN A 454 20.21 -21.15 1.68
C GLN A 454 21.72 -21.33 1.72
N TYR A 455 22.28 -20.99 2.87
CA TYR A 455 23.69 -21.12 3.20
C TYR A 455 23.79 -21.76 4.59
N VAL A 456 24.39 -22.95 4.68
CA VAL A 456 24.63 -23.64 5.95
C VAL A 456 26.12 -23.80 6.13
N LYS A 457 26.67 -23.28 7.23
CA LYS A 457 28.08 -23.46 7.59
C LYS A 457 28.19 -24.32 8.84
N TRP A 458 28.77 -25.50 8.68
CA TRP A 458 28.95 -26.45 9.76
C TRP A 458 30.05 -25.99 10.71
N VAL A 459 29.72 -25.91 12.01
CA VAL A 459 30.70 -25.69 13.09
C VAL A 459 31.03 -26.98 13.83
N MET A 460 30.32 -28.07 13.52
CA MET A 460 30.51 -29.41 14.05
C MET A 460 30.44 -30.45 12.92
N SER A 461 31.26 -31.49 13.03
CA SER A 461 31.18 -32.67 12.16
C SER A 461 30.08 -33.60 12.67
N LEU A 462 29.12 -33.91 11.81
CA LEU A 462 27.97 -34.78 12.06
C LEU A 462 27.86 -35.83 10.96
N ILE A 463 27.29 -36.99 11.29
CA ILE A 463 26.82 -37.94 10.27
C ILE A 463 25.37 -37.57 9.97
N ILE A 464 25.10 -37.17 8.73
CA ILE A 464 23.80 -36.72 8.25
C ILE A 464 23.10 -37.87 7.53
N LYS A 465 21.89 -38.19 7.99
CA LYS A 465 21.00 -39.16 7.36
C LYS A 465 20.31 -38.60 6.14
N THR A 466 19.79 -37.38 6.23
CA THR A 466 19.21 -36.65 5.10
C THR A 466 19.20 -35.16 5.39
N ALA A 467 19.27 -34.31 4.36
CA ALA A 467 19.25 -32.87 4.50
C ALA A 467 18.34 -32.26 3.43
N TYR A 468 17.15 -31.84 3.82
CA TYR A 468 16.21 -31.16 2.94
C TYR A 468 16.36 -29.65 3.08
N LEU A 469 16.85 -29.02 2.02
CA LEU A 469 17.02 -27.56 1.93
C LEU A 469 16.10 -26.92 0.88
N THR A 470 15.16 -27.70 0.34
CA THR A 470 14.00 -27.25 -0.43
C THR A 470 13.00 -28.39 -0.46
N MET A 471 11.75 -28.09 -0.11
CA MET A 471 10.62 -29.03 -0.19
C MET A 471 9.38 -28.29 -0.70
N LEU A 472 8.41 -29.04 -1.24
CA LEU A 472 7.12 -28.50 -1.64
C LEU A 472 5.99 -29.45 -1.24
N PRO A 473 5.32 -29.25 -0.09
CA PRO A 473 4.24 -30.10 0.40
C PRO A 473 2.89 -29.72 -0.22
N ILE A 474 2.82 -29.78 -1.56
CA ILE A 474 1.60 -29.49 -2.31
C ILE A 474 0.52 -30.56 -2.08
N LYS A 475 -0.72 -30.12 -1.90
CA LYS A 475 -1.84 -31.00 -1.56
C LYS A 475 -2.13 -31.99 -2.69
N ARG A 476 -2.50 -33.21 -2.30
CA ARG A 476 -3.09 -34.21 -3.20
C ARG A 476 -4.58 -33.95 -3.37
N LYS A 477 -5.31 -33.86 -2.26
CA LYS A 477 -6.76 -33.59 -2.18
C LYS A 477 -7.02 -32.39 -1.26
N GLN A 478 -8.13 -31.68 -1.46
CA GLN A 478 -8.48 -30.47 -0.70
C GLN A 478 -8.47 -30.69 0.83
N ASN A 479 -9.01 -31.80 1.30
CA ASN A 479 -9.13 -32.13 2.74
C ASN A 479 -8.25 -33.32 3.12
N ASP A 480 -7.05 -33.42 2.52
CA ASP A 480 -6.01 -34.43 2.72
C ASP A 480 -6.42 -35.85 2.30
N THR A 481 -7.54 -36.37 2.78
CA THR A 481 -8.07 -37.70 2.49
C THR A 481 -9.30 -37.69 1.57
N SER A 482 -9.91 -36.52 1.39
CA SER A 482 -11.18 -36.36 0.67
C SER A 482 -11.29 -35.01 -0.04
N GLY A 483 -12.36 -34.84 -0.83
CA GLY A 483 -12.62 -33.63 -1.59
C GLY A 483 -12.01 -33.66 -2.99
N GLU A 484 -11.94 -32.48 -3.60
CA GLU A 484 -11.44 -32.30 -4.96
C GLU A 484 -9.95 -32.65 -5.07
N GLN A 485 -9.58 -33.28 -6.18
CA GLN A 485 -8.19 -33.61 -6.50
C GLN A 485 -7.43 -32.34 -6.88
N ILE A 486 -6.42 -31.97 -6.09
CA ILE A 486 -5.57 -30.81 -6.35
C ILE A 486 -4.43 -31.17 -7.30
N THR A 487 -3.75 -32.29 -7.05
CA THR A 487 -2.65 -32.79 -7.91
C THR A 487 -2.75 -34.29 -8.10
N ASP A 488 -2.55 -34.77 -9.33
CA ASP A 488 -2.62 -36.20 -9.67
C ASP A 488 -1.52 -36.69 -10.61
N LYS A 489 -0.76 -35.77 -11.21
CA LYS A 489 0.30 -36.08 -12.16
C LYS A 489 1.56 -35.31 -11.83
N ALA A 490 2.71 -35.93 -12.06
CA ALA A 490 4.01 -35.26 -12.01
C ALA A 490 4.95 -35.73 -13.12
N ILE A 491 5.96 -34.92 -13.39
CA ILE A 491 7.15 -35.27 -14.19
C ILE A 491 8.39 -34.74 -13.47
N ARG A 492 9.52 -35.40 -13.70
CA ARG A 492 10.82 -34.96 -13.20
C ARG A 492 11.94 -35.28 -14.16
N GLU A 493 12.97 -34.45 -14.16
CA GLU A 493 14.22 -34.77 -14.86
C GLU A 493 15.01 -35.87 -14.12
N PRO A 494 15.85 -36.65 -14.82
CA PRO A 494 15.96 -36.76 -16.27
C PRO A 494 14.95 -37.74 -16.88
N LEU A 495 14.01 -38.28 -16.10
CA LEU A 495 13.13 -39.37 -16.55
C LEU A 495 12.05 -38.88 -17.54
N TYR A 496 11.47 -37.70 -17.29
CA TYR A 496 10.37 -37.09 -18.05
C TYR A 496 9.15 -38.00 -18.30
N ALA A 497 9.04 -39.11 -17.56
CA ALA A 497 7.85 -39.96 -17.57
C ALA A 497 6.76 -39.33 -16.71
N ILE A 498 5.51 -39.38 -17.18
CA ILE A 498 4.36 -38.96 -16.38
C ILE A 498 4.11 -40.02 -15.31
N GLU A 499 4.11 -39.56 -14.06
CA GLU A 499 3.82 -40.38 -12.89
C GLU A 499 2.39 -40.15 -12.42
N ASN A 500 1.69 -41.22 -12.09
CA ASN A 500 0.39 -41.14 -11.42
C ASN A 500 0.59 -41.06 -9.90
N ILE A 501 0.23 -39.92 -9.33
CA ILE A 501 0.35 -39.59 -7.91
C ILE A 501 -1.02 -39.18 -7.32
N GLY A 502 -2.10 -39.55 -8.02
CA GLY A 502 -3.47 -39.19 -7.65
C GLY A 502 -3.99 -39.88 -6.40
N GLU A 503 -3.41 -41.02 -6.03
CA GLU A 503 -3.72 -41.76 -4.82
C GLU A 503 -2.49 -41.87 -3.90
N ALA A 504 -2.71 -42.15 -2.62
CA ALA A 504 -1.63 -42.41 -1.68
C ALA A 504 -0.92 -43.74 -2.00
N ASP A 505 0.21 -43.99 -1.33
CA ASP A 505 0.93 -45.27 -1.37
C ASP A 505 1.40 -45.73 -2.77
N PHE A 506 1.42 -44.83 -3.75
CA PHE A 506 2.04 -45.10 -5.06
C PHE A 506 3.53 -45.45 -4.90
N GLU A 507 4.07 -46.22 -5.84
CA GLU A 507 5.48 -46.61 -5.83
C GLU A 507 6.39 -45.39 -5.94
N ARG A 508 7.20 -45.16 -4.89
CA ARG A 508 8.18 -44.06 -4.90
C ARG A 508 9.34 -44.43 -5.79
N THR A 509 9.65 -43.55 -6.73
CA THR A 509 10.87 -43.64 -7.52
C THR A 509 11.87 -42.61 -7.00
N LEU A 510 13.10 -43.07 -6.79
CA LEU A 510 14.21 -42.28 -6.29
C LEU A 510 15.14 -41.88 -7.44
N THR A 511 15.44 -40.58 -7.57
CA THR A 511 16.45 -40.09 -8.52
C THR A 511 17.69 -39.66 -7.76
N MET A 512 18.82 -40.34 -7.99
CA MET A 512 20.09 -40.06 -7.32
C MET A 512 20.95 -39.06 -8.09
N GLY A 513 21.68 -38.20 -7.38
CA GLY A 513 22.77 -37.37 -7.90
C GLY A 513 22.40 -36.29 -8.92
N SER A 514 21.12 -36.07 -9.23
CA SER A 514 20.67 -35.06 -10.19
C SER A 514 20.11 -33.80 -9.50
N LEU A 515 19.99 -32.72 -10.28
CA LEU A 515 19.24 -31.51 -9.97
C LEU A 515 17.94 -31.51 -10.76
N PRO A 516 16.92 -32.29 -10.37
CA PRO A 516 15.79 -32.48 -11.25
C PRO A 516 14.90 -31.23 -11.22
N ALA A 517 14.63 -30.64 -12.39
CA ALA A 517 13.43 -29.83 -12.52
C ALA A 517 12.21 -30.77 -12.39
N CYS A 518 11.25 -30.40 -11.53
CA CYS A 518 10.08 -31.20 -11.25
C CYS A 518 8.83 -30.36 -11.46
N GLN A 519 7.80 -30.96 -12.04
CA GLN A 519 6.49 -30.32 -12.21
C GLN A 519 5.40 -31.27 -11.74
N ILE A 520 4.35 -30.70 -11.18
CA ILE A 520 3.19 -31.39 -10.64
C ILE A 520 1.93 -30.59 -10.94
N TRP A 521 0.85 -31.26 -11.34
CA TRP A 521 -0.40 -30.61 -11.69
C TRP A 521 -1.60 -31.53 -11.43
N GLY A 522 -2.80 -30.97 -11.50
CA GLY A 522 -4.04 -31.72 -11.38
C GLY A 522 -5.21 -31.09 -12.14
N PRO A 523 -6.41 -31.65 -11.97
CA PRO A 523 -7.59 -31.27 -12.75
C PRO A 523 -8.16 -29.89 -12.39
N THR A 524 -7.75 -29.31 -11.25
CA THR A 524 -8.22 -28.01 -10.75
C THR A 524 -7.54 -26.82 -11.40
N GLY A 525 -6.63 -27.03 -12.35
CA GLY A 525 -5.80 -25.96 -12.88
C GLY A 525 -4.74 -25.45 -11.88
N ILE A 526 -4.55 -26.13 -10.75
CA ILE A 526 -3.40 -25.91 -9.89
C ILE A 526 -2.19 -26.66 -10.46
N ASP A 527 -1.07 -25.96 -10.61
CA ASP A 527 0.22 -26.53 -10.97
C ASP A 527 1.33 -25.95 -10.08
N ALA A 528 2.42 -26.71 -9.94
CA ALA A 528 3.61 -26.24 -9.28
C ALA A 528 4.87 -26.86 -9.86
N SER A 529 5.99 -26.19 -9.65
CA SER A 529 7.31 -26.67 -10.05
C SER A 529 8.38 -26.31 -9.05
N VAL A 530 9.44 -27.13 -9.03
CA VAL A 530 10.68 -26.84 -8.33
C VAL A 530 11.84 -27.08 -9.29
N GLU A 531 12.72 -26.10 -9.41
CA GLU A 531 13.96 -26.17 -10.17
C GLU A 531 15.12 -25.86 -9.24
N PHE A 532 16.15 -26.70 -9.25
CA PHE A 532 17.35 -26.49 -8.45
C PHE A 532 18.46 -25.92 -9.34
N LEU A 533 18.89 -24.70 -9.03
CA LEU A 533 19.96 -24.00 -9.75
C LEU A 533 21.34 -24.30 -9.15
N LYS A 534 21.37 -24.61 -7.84
CA LYS A 534 22.60 -24.89 -7.10
C LYS A 534 22.32 -25.81 -5.92
N HIS A 535 23.26 -26.71 -5.66
CA HIS A 535 23.32 -27.56 -4.46
C HIS A 535 24.79 -27.92 -4.17
N PRO A 536 25.11 -28.41 -2.95
CA PRO A 536 26.40 -29.02 -2.66
C PRO A 536 26.67 -30.22 -3.58
N ASN A 537 27.90 -30.36 -4.07
CA ASN A 537 28.31 -31.51 -4.87
C ASN A 537 28.43 -32.77 -4.00
N ASN A 538 27.28 -33.37 -3.68
CA ASN A 538 27.19 -34.55 -2.85
C ASN A 538 26.62 -35.73 -3.67
N PRO A 539 27.37 -36.83 -3.83
CA PRO A 539 26.91 -37.99 -4.60
C PRO A 539 25.70 -38.68 -3.96
N THR A 540 25.43 -38.41 -2.68
CA THR A 540 24.29 -38.97 -1.94
C THR A 540 23.01 -38.13 -2.05
N ALA A 541 23.06 -37.01 -2.78
CA ALA A 541 21.86 -36.19 -3.03
C ALA A 541 20.80 -37.00 -3.78
N CYS A 542 19.53 -36.77 -3.45
CA CYS A 542 18.44 -37.53 -4.05
C CYS A 542 17.12 -36.77 -4.07
N PHE A 543 16.26 -37.10 -5.04
CA PHE A 543 14.89 -36.59 -5.15
C PHE A 543 13.87 -37.73 -5.12
N TYR A 544 12.73 -37.50 -4.46
CA TYR A 544 11.53 -38.31 -4.64
C TYR A 544 10.27 -37.49 -4.34
N ILE A 545 9.12 -38.00 -4.81
CA ILE A 545 7.80 -37.49 -4.43
C ILE A 545 7.27 -38.41 -3.32
N ALA A 546 6.91 -37.84 -2.18
CA ALA A 546 6.33 -38.60 -1.09
C ALA A 546 4.87 -38.99 -1.39
N ASN A 547 4.49 -40.16 -0.90
CA ASN A 547 3.20 -40.79 -1.11
C ASN A 547 2.27 -40.89 0.12
N PRO A 548 2.42 -40.11 1.23
CA PRO A 548 1.47 -40.17 2.34
C PRO A 548 0.15 -39.54 1.93
N THR A 549 -0.96 -39.87 2.61
CA THR A 549 -2.32 -39.50 2.19
C THR A 549 -2.55 -38.01 1.94
N ASN A 550 -1.95 -37.13 2.73
CA ASN A 550 -2.24 -35.70 2.77
C ASN A 550 -1.62 -34.84 1.64
N TYR A 551 -0.51 -35.25 1.04
CA TYR A 551 0.20 -34.43 0.06
C TYR A 551 1.02 -35.24 -0.95
N ASN A 552 1.47 -34.57 -2.01
CA ASN A 552 2.47 -35.04 -2.96
C ASN A 552 3.78 -34.27 -2.77
N LYS A 553 4.41 -34.41 -1.60
CA LYS A 553 5.53 -33.56 -1.18
C LYS A 553 6.79 -33.88 -1.97
N PHE A 554 7.36 -32.87 -2.61
CA PHE A 554 8.68 -32.96 -3.20
C PHE A 554 9.74 -32.93 -2.10
N TYR A 555 10.56 -33.98 -2.04
CA TYR A 555 11.71 -34.07 -1.16
C TYR A 555 12.98 -34.08 -1.99
N TYR A 556 13.81 -33.05 -1.81
CA TYR A 556 15.16 -33.01 -2.36
C TYR A 556 16.18 -33.00 -1.23
N SER A 557 16.84 -34.13 -1.04
CA SER A 557 17.95 -34.25 -0.10
C SER A 557 19.23 -33.79 -0.77
N VAL A 558 19.91 -32.79 -0.20
CA VAL A 558 21.22 -32.32 -0.68
C VAL A 558 22.38 -33.19 -0.18
N ALA A 559 22.13 -34.03 0.84
CA ALA A 559 23.10 -34.89 1.47
C ALA A 559 22.40 -36.02 2.22
N GLY A 560 22.87 -37.26 2.04
CA GLY A 560 22.24 -38.45 2.59
C GLY A 560 20.88 -38.77 1.96
N ASN A 561 20.33 -39.93 2.33
CA ASN A 561 19.07 -40.42 1.79
C ASN A 561 18.22 -41.03 2.93
N PHE A 562 17.02 -40.47 3.14
CA PHE A 562 16.10 -40.95 4.18
C PHE A 562 15.59 -42.38 3.93
N ILE A 563 15.39 -42.73 2.66
CA ILE A 563 14.85 -44.04 2.24
C ILE A 563 15.98 -45.07 2.10
N GLY A 564 17.20 -44.61 1.78
CA GLY A 564 18.38 -45.45 1.57
C GLY A 564 19.33 -45.53 2.77
N THR A 565 20.50 -46.08 2.49
CA THR A 565 21.57 -46.29 3.49
C THR A 565 22.68 -45.25 3.37
N GLU A 566 22.64 -44.42 2.34
CA GLU A 566 23.64 -43.39 2.10
C GLU A 566 23.61 -42.32 3.21
N ARG A 567 24.79 -41.97 3.71
CA ARG A 567 25.01 -40.95 4.73
C ARG A 567 26.10 -39.99 4.26
N HIS A 568 26.06 -38.77 4.75
CA HIS A 568 27.13 -37.79 4.54
C HIS A 568 27.76 -37.42 5.86
N THR A 569 29.09 -37.41 5.97
CA THR A 569 29.77 -36.89 7.15
C THR A 569 30.21 -35.45 6.88
N THR A 570 29.68 -34.50 7.64
CA THR A 570 30.06 -33.09 7.48
C THR A 570 31.45 -32.85 8.05
N ALA A 571 32.18 -31.87 7.51
CA ALA A 571 33.42 -31.36 8.09
C ALA A 571 33.18 -30.04 8.83
N ILE A 572 33.99 -29.77 9.86
CA ILE A 572 33.99 -28.45 10.50
C ILE A 572 34.45 -27.42 9.47
N GLY A 573 33.67 -26.36 9.28
CA GLY A 573 33.87 -25.33 8.28
C GLY A 573 33.33 -25.67 6.89
N GLU A 574 32.72 -26.85 6.70
CA GLU A 574 32.02 -27.17 5.46
C GLU A 574 30.85 -26.22 5.23
N VAL A 575 30.68 -25.78 3.99
CA VAL A 575 29.64 -24.85 3.58
C VAL A 575 28.76 -25.52 2.55
N TRP A 576 27.45 -25.48 2.78
CA TRP A 576 26.44 -25.88 1.83
C TRP A 576 25.70 -24.66 1.31
N GLU A 577 25.58 -24.58 -0.01
CA GLU A 577 24.81 -23.54 -0.67
C GLU A 577 23.76 -24.17 -1.57
N THR A 578 22.52 -23.74 -1.41
CA THR A 578 21.42 -24.12 -2.30
C THR A 578 20.76 -22.90 -2.91
N ASP A 579 20.25 -23.07 -4.12
CA ASP A 579 19.47 -22.08 -4.84
C ASP A 579 18.40 -22.81 -5.63
N SER A 580 17.14 -22.50 -5.35
CA SER A 580 15.99 -23.16 -5.97
C SER A 580 14.93 -22.15 -6.34
N ILE A 581 14.22 -22.42 -7.44
CA ILE A 581 13.05 -21.68 -7.89
C ILE A 581 11.84 -22.57 -7.68
N ILE A 582 10.83 -22.02 -6.99
CA ILE A 582 9.54 -22.66 -6.73
C ILE A 582 8.47 -21.81 -7.41
N SER A 583 7.61 -22.45 -8.19
CA SER A 583 6.42 -21.82 -8.75
C SER A 583 5.19 -22.58 -8.24
N VAL A 584 4.16 -21.86 -7.82
CA VAL A 584 2.83 -22.41 -7.51
C VAL A 584 1.84 -21.50 -8.22
N ASN A 585 1.01 -22.07 -9.09
CA ASN A 585 0.10 -21.30 -9.91
C ASN A 585 -1.33 -21.82 -9.76
N SER A 586 -2.27 -20.88 -9.84
CA SER A 586 -3.65 -21.18 -10.21
C SER A 586 -3.87 -20.71 -11.65
N SER A 587 -4.30 -21.64 -12.50
CA SER A 587 -4.55 -21.43 -13.92
C SER A 587 -6.04 -21.41 -14.26
N LEU A 588 -6.95 -21.22 -13.29
CA LEU A 588 -8.39 -21.10 -13.56
C LEU A 588 -8.79 -19.71 -14.03
#